data_AF-A0A198YXZ2-F1
#
_entry.id   AF-A0A198YXZ2-F1
#
_cell.length_a   1.000
_cell.length_b   1.000
_cell.length_c   1.000
_cell.angle_alpha   90.00
_cell.angle_beta   90.00
_cell.angle_gamma   90.00
#
_symmetry.space_group_name_H-M   'P 1'
#
loop_
_entity.id
_entity.type
_entity.pdbx_description
1 polymer ?
#
loop_
_entity_poly.entity_id
_entity_poly.type
_entity_poly.pdbx_seq_one_letter_code
_entity_poly.pdbx_strand_id
1 'polypeptide(L)'
;MTNSCPVLTPSERKIVDVIKSADKALADAVCRALEDAVKTAAEEMRAVGQEESAPAMQYFASVIHQRMYCLMCGADPDTLKGGDPEIAYHVIRNSQNIARHYWSADIEPYPPKPV
;
A
#
# COMPACT_ATOMS: atom_id res chain seq x y z
N MET A 1 12.29 33.19 6.66
CA MET A 1 11.86 32.37 7.81
C MET A 1 12.66 31.09 7.76
N THR A 2 13.55 30.86 8.72
CA THR A 2 14.46 29.71 8.75
C THR A 2 13.68 28.44 9.12
N ASN A 3 13.26 27.69 8.09
CA ASN A 3 12.80 26.31 8.24
C ASN A 3 13.99 25.43 8.62
N SER A 4 14.40 25.50 9.89
CA SER A 4 15.32 24.52 10.45
C SER A 4 14.49 23.30 10.83
N CYS A 5 14.60 22.22 10.07
CA CYS A 5 14.11 20.92 10.51
C CYS A 5 14.73 20.63 11.89
N PRO A 6 13.93 20.39 12.94
CA PRO A 6 14.47 20.23 14.28
C PRO A 6 15.44 19.04 14.30
N VAL A 7 16.63 19.25 14.85
CA VAL A 7 17.62 18.19 15.03
C VAL A 7 17.11 17.25 16.10
N LEU A 8 16.83 16.01 15.72
CA LEU A 8 16.38 14.97 16.64
C LEU A 8 17.40 14.73 17.76
N THR A 9 16.89 14.59 18.98
CA THR A 9 17.67 14.10 20.10
C THR A 9 18.20 12.69 19.83
N PRO A 10 19.24 12.23 20.56
CA PRO A 10 19.74 10.87 20.40
C PRO A 10 18.67 9.78 20.60
N SER A 11 17.72 10.00 21.51
CA SER A 11 16.61 9.06 21.76
C SER A 11 15.61 9.03 20.61
N GLU A 12 15.22 10.19 20.07
CA GLU A 12 14.33 10.27 18.92
C GLU A 12 14.96 9.65 17.67
N ARG A 13 16.27 9.83 17.45
CA ARG A 13 16.99 9.14 16.37
C ARG A 13 16.90 7.63 16.48
N LYS A 14 17.13 7.07 17.68
CA LYS A 14 17.00 5.62 17.91
C LYS A 14 15.59 5.11 17.61
N ILE A 15 14.55 5.88 17.98
CA ILE A 15 13.16 5.53 17.67
C ILE A 15 12.92 5.49 16.16
N VAL A 16 13.36 6.53 15.44
CA VAL A 16 13.25 6.60 13.98
C VAL A 16 13.99 5.45 13.31
N ASP A 17 15.20 5.12 13.77
CA ASP A 17 15.99 4.01 13.22
C ASP A 17 15.30 2.65 13.41
N VAL A 18 14.70 2.43 14.58
CA VAL A 18 13.94 1.20 14.87
C VAL A 18 12.72 1.10 13.96
N ILE A 19 11.93 2.17 13.83
CA ILE A 19 10.75 2.20 12.95
C ILE A 19 11.16 1.95 11.51
N LYS A 20 12.17 2.67 11.01
CA LYS A 20 12.66 2.51 9.63
C LYS A 20 13.15 1.09 9.34
N SER A 21 13.81 0.45 10.31
CA SER A 21 14.24 -0.94 10.19
C SER A 21 13.04 -1.88 10.11
N ALA A 22 12.03 -1.68 10.96
CA ALA A 22 10.80 -2.46 10.95
C ALA A 22 10.02 -2.27 9.64
N ASP A 23 9.89 -1.04 9.14
CA ASP A 23 9.24 -0.73 7.87
C ASP A 23 9.93 -1.45 6.70
N LYS A 24 11.27 -1.42 6.66
CA LYS A 24 12.04 -2.15 5.66
C LYS A 24 11.80 -3.65 5.75
N ALA A 25 11.84 -4.22 6.95
CA ALA A 25 11.63 -5.64 7.16
C ALA A 25 10.23 -6.08 6.71
N LEU A 26 9.21 -5.26 6.99
CA LEU A 26 7.84 -5.48 6.54
C LEU A 26 7.74 -5.43 5.01
N ALA A 27 8.31 -4.40 4.37
CA ALA A 27 8.30 -4.28 2.91
C ALA A 27 8.99 -5.49 2.25
N ASP A 28 10.15 -5.90 2.76
CA ASP A 28 10.87 -7.08 2.26
C ASP A 28 10.04 -8.37 2.46
N ALA A 29 9.29 -8.49 3.54
CA ALA A 29 8.40 -9.63 3.79
C ALA A 29 7.19 -9.67 2.84
N VAL A 30 6.57 -8.52 2.56
CA VAL A 30 5.46 -8.43 1.60
C VAL A 30 5.94 -8.79 0.19
N CYS A 31 7.12 -8.31 -0.24
CA CYS A 31 7.67 -8.66 -1.54
C CYS A 31 7.87 -10.18 -1.69
N ARG A 32 8.45 -10.84 -0.67
CA ARG A 32 8.60 -12.31 -0.68
C ARG A 32 7.26 -13.03 -0.74
N ALA A 33 6.27 -12.58 0.04
CA ALA A 33 4.94 -13.17 0.03
C ALA A 33 4.25 -13.05 -1.34
N LEU A 34 4.47 -11.96 -2.07
CA LEU A 34 3.97 -11.80 -3.44
C LEU A 34 4.66 -12.75 -4.42
N GLU A 35 5.98 -12.92 -4.33
CA GLU A 35 6.74 -13.87 -5.15
C GLU A 35 6.28 -15.31 -4.90
N ASP A 36 6.11 -15.69 -3.64
CA ASP A 36 5.61 -17.00 -3.24
C ASP A 36 4.20 -17.25 -3.78
N ALA A 37 3.30 -16.27 -3.68
CA ALA A 37 1.93 -16.38 -4.21
C ALA A 37 1.91 -16.60 -5.73
N VAL A 38 2.75 -15.87 -6.48
CA VAL A 38 2.88 -16.06 -7.93
C VAL A 38 3.38 -17.45 -8.26
N LYS A 39 4.42 -17.91 -7.56
CA LYS A 39 4.99 -19.25 -7.78
C LYS A 39 3.95 -20.34 -7.49
N THR A 40 3.28 -20.29 -6.35
CA THR A 40 2.25 -21.25 -5.97
C THR A 40 1.12 -21.26 -7.00
N ALA A 41 0.61 -20.10 -7.39
CA ALA A 41 -0.47 -20.04 -8.37
C ALA A 41 -0.07 -20.59 -9.75
N ALA A 42 1.17 -20.34 -10.20
CA ALA A 42 1.68 -20.89 -11.44
C ALA A 42 1.81 -22.44 -11.39
N GLU A 43 2.30 -22.97 -10.27
CA GLU A 43 2.41 -24.43 -10.04
C GLU A 43 1.03 -25.09 -10.03
N GLU A 44 0.06 -24.52 -9.31
CA GLU A 44 -1.30 -25.03 -9.23
C GLU A 44 -2.05 -24.93 -10.57
N MET A 45 -1.89 -23.82 -11.28
CA MET A 45 -2.47 -23.65 -12.62
C MET A 45 -1.90 -24.65 -13.63
N ARG A 46 -0.58 -24.90 -13.58
CA ARG A 46 0.04 -25.95 -14.39
C ARG A 46 -0.51 -27.34 -14.04
N ALA A 47 -0.72 -27.64 -12.77
CA ALA A 47 -1.26 -28.93 -12.32
C ALA A 47 -2.68 -29.21 -12.87
N VAL A 48 -3.45 -28.17 -13.18
CA VAL A 48 -4.78 -28.28 -13.81
C VAL A 48 -4.77 -27.99 -15.33
N GLY A 49 -3.60 -27.89 -15.95
CA GLY A 49 -3.45 -27.67 -17.40
C GLY A 49 -3.81 -26.25 -17.88
N GLN A 50 -3.77 -25.26 -16.99
CA GLN A 50 -4.14 -23.86 -17.23
C GLN A 50 -2.97 -22.90 -17.03
N GLU A 51 -1.75 -23.29 -17.38
CA GLU A 51 -0.52 -22.51 -17.11
C GLU A 51 -0.60 -21.07 -17.65
N GLU A 52 -1.19 -20.87 -18.83
CA GLU A 52 -1.36 -19.54 -19.44
C GLU A 52 -2.36 -18.63 -18.67
N SER A 53 -3.17 -19.21 -17.76
CA SER A 53 -4.11 -18.49 -16.91
C SER A 53 -3.53 -18.10 -15.54
N ALA A 54 -2.24 -18.37 -15.29
CA ALA A 54 -1.59 -18.02 -14.03
C ALA A 54 -1.62 -16.49 -13.79
N PRO A 55 -2.11 -16.01 -12.63
CA PRO A 55 -2.16 -14.58 -12.35
C PRO A 55 -0.76 -13.96 -12.25
N ALA A 56 -0.61 -12.77 -12.81
CA ALA A 56 0.62 -11.98 -12.67
C ALA A 56 0.77 -11.42 -11.24
N MET A 57 1.98 -11.04 -10.86
CA MET A 57 2.28 -10.44 -9.54
C MET A 57 1.38 -9.25 -9.20
N GLN A 58 1.03 -8.44 -10.20
CA GLN A 58 0.17 -7.27 -10.06
C GLN A 58 -1.24 -7.63 -9.58
N TYR A 59 -1.73 -8.83 -9.91
CA TYR A 59 -3.00 -9.32 -9.38
C TYR A 59 -2.92 -9.45 -7.84
N PHE A 60 -1.92 -10.16 -7.33
CA PHE A 60 -1.74 -10.33 -5.88
C PHE A 60 -1.41 -9.00 -5.17
N ALA A 61 -0.63 -8.13 -5.81
CA ALA A 61 -0.37 -6.79 -5.30
C ALA A 61 -1.68 -5.99 -5.14
N SER A 62 -2.62 -6.11 -6.09
CA SER A 62 -3.92 -5.45 -5.98
C SER A 62 -4.81 -6.03 -4.86
N VAL A 63 -4.76 -7.35 -4.63
CA VAL A 63 -5.44 -8.01 -3.51
C VAL A 63 -4.92 -7.48 -2.17
N ILE A 64 -3.60 -7.44 -1.99
CA ILE A 64 -2.99 -6.90 -0.76
C ILE A 64 -3.28 -5.40 -0.62
N HIS A 65 -3.21 -4.63 -1.71
CA HIS A 65 -3.54 -3.21 -1.69
C HIS A 65 -4.97 -2.99 -1.18
N GLN A 66 -5.97 -3.72 -1.68
CA GLN A 66 -7.36 -3.57 -1.22
C GLN A 66 -7.49 -3.83 0.28
N ARG A 67 -6.88 -4.91 0.78
CA ARG A 67 -6.90 -5.24 2.21
C ARG A 67 -6.23 -4.16 3.06
N MET A 68 -5.10 -3.63 2.61
CA MET A 68 -4.40 -2.55 3.32
C MET A 68 -5.16 -1.22 3.25
N TYR A 69 -5.85 -0.96 2.15
CA TYR A 69 -6.74 0.18 2.04
C TYR A 69 -7.86 0.10 3.09
N CYS A 70 -8.49 -1.07 3.24
CA CYS A 70 -9.48 -1.29 4.30
C CYS A 70 -8.88 -1.05 5.69
N LEU A 71 -7.73 -1.66 6.01
CA LEU A 71 -7.08 -1.43 7.31
C LEU A 71 -6.77 0.04 7.58
N MET A 72 -6.19 0.75 6.60
CA MET A 72 -5.90 2.18 6.74
C MET A 72 -7.16 2.99 7.01
N CYS A 73 -8.30 2.63 6.41
CA CYS A 73 -9.57 3.30 6.60
C CYS A 73 -10.36 2.79 7.82
N GLY A 74 -9.81 1.86 8.62
CA GLY A 74 -10.53 1.25 9.76
C GLY A 74 -11.65 0.27 9.37
N ALA A 75 -11.73 -0.12 8.10
CA ALA A 75 -12.66 -1.15 7.64
C ALA A 75 -12.12 -2.56 7.91
N ASP A 76 -13.04 -3.52 7.95
CA ASP A 76 -12.72 -4.94 7.94
C ASP A 76 -12.19 -5.35 6.54
N PRO A 77 -10.96 -5.89 6.43
CA PRO A 77 -10.37 -6.29 5.14
C PRO A 77 -11.05 -7.47 4.45
N ASP A 78 -11.82 -8.29 5.16
CA ASP A 78 -12.51 -9.46 4.61
C ASP A 78 -13.92 -9.11 4.14
N THR A 79 -14.59 -8.17 4.82
CA THR A 79 -15.96 -7.78 4.47
C THR A 79 -16.08 -6.41 3.78
N LEU A 80 -15.01 -5.62 3.77
CA LEU A 80 -14.92 -4.25 3.27
C LEU A 80 -15.78 -3.22 4.02
N LYS A 81 -16.40 -3.61 5.14
CA LYS A 81 -17.37 -2.79 5.88
C LYS A 81 -16.73 -2.04 7.05
N GLY A 82 -17.41 -0.98 7.49
CA GLY A 82 -17.08 -0.28 8.75
C GLY A 82 -15.99 0.79 8.64
N GLY A 83 -15.51 1.10 7.44
CA GLY A 83 -14.47 2.12 7.24
C GLY A 83 -14.94 3.55 7.47
N ASP A 84 -13.98 4.41 7.78
CA ASP A 84 -14.12 5.86 7.91
C ASP A 84 -14.00 6.53 6.53
N PRO A 85 -15.07 7.17 6.03
CA PRO A 85 -15.04 7.87 4.75
C PRO A 85 -14.04 9.03 4.69
N GLU A 86 -13.77 9.72 5.80
CA GLU A 86 -12.81 10.82 5.81
C GLU A 86 -11.39 10.31 5.56
N ILE A 87 -11.01 9.24 6.26
CA ILE A 87 -9.70 8.61 6.04
C ILE A 87 -9.61 8.07 4.62
N ALA A 88 -10.68 7.45 4.11
CA ALA A 88 -10.76 6.96 2.74
C ALA A 88 -10.49 8.08 1.71
N TYR A 89 -11.08 9.27 1.88
CA TYR A 89 -10.81 10.43 1.02
C TYR A 89 -9.35 10.89 1.09
N HIS A 90 -8.76 10.92 2.28
CA HIS A 90 -7.36 11.31 2.44
C HIS A 90 -6.40 10.33 1.75
N VAL A 91 -6.64 9.03 1.87
CA VAL A 91 -5.81 8.00 1.22
C VAL A 91 -5.91 8.10 -0.31
N ILE A 92 -7.14 8.29 -0.86
CA ILE A 92 -7.33 8.47 -2.31
C ILE A 92 -6.56 9.69 -2.82
N ARG A 93 -6.67 10.84 -2.14
CA ARG A 93 -5.94 12.06 -2.52
C ARG A 93 -4.43 11.87 -2.42
N ASN A 94 -3.94 11.15 -1.42
CA ASN A 94 -2.51 10.84 -1.32
C ASN A 94 -2.03 10.06 -2.56
N SER A 95 -2.76 9.01 -2.98
CA SER A 95 -2.44 8.25 -4.18
C SER A 95 -2.50 9.10 -5.46
N GLN A 96 -3.52 9.96 -5.60
CA GLN A 96 -3.61 10.91 -6.73
C GLN A 96 -2.43 11.89 -6.75
N ASN A 97 -2.01 12.39 -5.58
CA ASN A 97 -0.88 13.30 -5.47
C ASN A 97 0.44 12.62 -5.85
N ILE A 98 0.65 11.37 -5.44
CA ILE A 98 1.81 10.58 -5.87
C ILE A 98 1.83 10.45 -7.39
N ALA A 99 0.72 10.03 -7.99
CA ALA A 99 0.63 9.84 -9.43
C ALA A 99 0.86 11.14 -10.21
N ARG A 100 0.25 12.26 -9.76
CA ARG A 100 0.45 13.57 -10.38
C ARG A 100 1.89 14.05 -10.25
N HIS A 101 2.46 13.97 -9.05
CA HIS A 101 3.77 14.56 -8.76
C HIS A 101 4.94 13.75 -9.33
N TYR A 102 4.90 12.42 -9.18
CA TYR A 102 6.03 11.56 -9.56
C TYR A 102 5.88 10.94 -10.95
N TRP A 103 4.66 10.79 -11.45
CA TRP A 103 4.39 10.13 -12.74
C TRP A 103 3.75 11.08 -13.77
N SER A 104 3.56 12.36 -13.42
CA SER A 104 2.94 13.37 -14.29
C SER A 104 1.55 12.98 -14.79
N ALA A 105 0.81 12.20 -13.99
CA ALA A 105 -0.52 11.75 -14.38
C ALA A 105 -1.50 12.94 -14.42
N ASP A 106 -2.23 13.07 -15.54
CA ASP A 106 -3.32 14.03 -15.68
C ASP A 106 -4.61 13.44 -15.10
N ILE A 107 -4.78 13.60 -13.79
CA ILE A 107 -5.89 13.06 -13.02
C ILE A 107 -6.63 14.22 -12.38
N GLU A 108 -7.94 14.30 -12.61
CA GLU A 108 -8.81 15.23 -11.89
C GLU A 108 -8.79 14.89 -10.39
N PRO A 109 -8.43 15.85 -9.51
CA PRO A 109 -8.44 15.60 -8.06
C PRO A 109 -9.82 15.16 -7.61
N TYR A 110 -9.87 14.15 -6.73
CA TYR A 110 -11.14 13.73 -6.14
C TYR A 110 -11.73 14.90 -5.35
N PRO A 111 -13.00 15.27 -5.57
CA PRO A 111 -13.56 16.52 -5.08
C PRO A 111 -13.47 16.64 -3.55
N PRO A 112 -13.38 17.87 -3.01
CA PRO A 112 -13.57 18.11 -1.58
C PRO A 112 -14.93 17.57 -1.13
N LYS A 113 -15.04 17.15 0.13
CA LYS A 113 -16.31 16.73 0.70
C LYS A 113 -17.31 17.90 0.60
N PRO A 114 -18.57 17.68 0.16
CA PRO A 114 -19.60 18.70 0.30
C PRO A 114 -19.72 19.10 1.78
N VAL A 115 -19.65 20.41 2.04
CA VAL A 115 -19.80 20.99 3.37
C VAL A 115 -21.24 20.84 3.86
#